data_AF-A0A2V7GYZ1-F1
#
_entry.id   AF-A0A2V7GYZ1-F1
#
_cell.length_a   1.000
_cell.length_b   1.000
_cell.length_c   1.000
_cell.angle_alpha   90.00
_cell.angle_beta   90.00
_cell.angle_gamma   90.00
#
_symmetry.space_group_name_H-M   'P 1'
#
loop_
_entity.id
_entity.type
_entity.pdbx_description
1 polymer ?
#
loop_
_entity_poly.entity_id
_entity_poly.type
_entity_poly.pdbx_seq_one_letter_code
_entity_poly.pdbx_strand_id
1 'polypeptide(L)'
;MEIMSAGDAPTPDARPSDASLLDRIAALSDKAALAELDARHGMTLYAIAYTVLLDPGAADAAVAAALRDAWQRAAAFDPRTGSAGRWLADLTRRAARERRHVSKRRGRARVVRSVAPLPARRPPHRARAVARWLAIASALVMPTILLRCY
;
A
#
# COMPACT_ATOMS: atom_id res chain seq x y z
N MET A 1 46.45 -8.03 -30.54
CA MET A 1 46.17 -6.80 -29.77
C MET A 1 44.71 -6.45 -30.08
N GLU A 2 43.74 -7.22 -29.55
CA GLU A 2 43.13 -7.08 -28.21
C GLU A 2 42.63 -5.63 -28.04
N ILE A 3 41.34 -5.31 -27.82
CA ILE A 3 40.24 -6.01 -27.15
C ILE A 3 38.92 -5.33 -27.51
N MET A 4 37.86 -6.14 -27.53
CA MET A 4 36.44 -5.81 -27.49
C MET A 4 36.07 -5.06 -26.18
N SER A 5 35.14 -4.09 -26.23
CA SER A 5 34.24 -3.76 -25.11
C SER A 5 33.09 -2.90 -25.64
N ALA A 6 31.93 -3.53 -25.85
CA ALA A 6 30.84 -3.55 -24.85
C ALA A 6 30.22 -2.15 -24.77
N GLY A 7 29.18 -1.85 -25.55
CA GLY A 7 27.87 -2.43 -25.29
C GLY A 7 27.23 -1.59 -24.19
N ASP A 8 26.67 -0.44 -24.57
CA ASP A 8 25.78 0.36 -23.74
C ASP A 8 24.51 -0.47 -23.50
N ALA A 9 24.57 -1.34 -22.50
CA ALA A 9 23.43 -2.09 -22.05
C ALA A 9 22.49 -1.12 -21.31
N PRO A 10 21.17 -1.10 -21.60
CA PRO A 10 20.23 -0.32 -20.82
C PRO A 10 20.29 -0.83 -19.37
N THR A 11 20.79 -0.01 -18.44
CA THR A 11 20.88 -0.37 -17.03
C THR A 11 19.51 -0.83 -16.51
N PRO A 12 19.31 -2.12 -16.16
CA PRO A 12 18.00 -2.65 -15.78
C PRO A 12 17.54 -2.29 -14.35
N ASP A 13 18.25 -1.43 -13.64
CA ASP A 13 18.10 -1.25 -12.18
C ASP A 13 17.31 0.00 -11.77
N ALA A 14 16.61 0.65 -12.69
CA ALA A 14 15.72 1.76 -12.35
C ALA A 14 14.52 1.23 -11.55
N ARG A 15 14.60 1.33 -10.22
CA ARG A 15 13.52 0.97 -9.29
C ARG A 15 12.20 1.55 -9.85
N PRO A 16 11.17 0.73 -10.10
CA PRO A 16 9.99 1.17 -10.84
C PRO A 16 9.35 2.37 -10.16
N SER A 17 9.03 3.41 -10.93
CA SER A 17 8.40 4.61 -10.40
C SER A 17 7.04 4.30 -9.79
N ASP A 18 6.59 5.09 -8.82
CA ASP A 18 5.29 4.86 -8.17
C ASP A 18 4.12 4.96 -9.18
N ALA A 19 4.26 5.79 -10.22
CA ALA A 19 3.30 5.88 -11.31
C ALA A 19 3.25 4.59 -12.14
N SER A 20 4.42 4.02 -12.46
CA SER A 20 4.51 2.72 -13.16
C SER A 20 3.94 1.57 -12.33
N LEU A 21 4.07 1.63 -11.00
CA LEU A 21 3.43 0.64 -10.11
C LEU A 21 1.90 0.77 -10.15
N LEU A 22 1.37 1.99 -10.11
CA LEU A 22 -0.08 2.22 -10.22
C LEU A 22 -0.64 1.78 -11.58
N ASP A 23 0.10 2.01 -12.66
CA ASP A 23 -0.27 1.55 -14.01
C ASP A 23 -0.33 0.02 -14.09
N ARG A 24 0.67 -0.68 -13.53
CA ARG A 24 0.65 -2.16 -13.43
C ARG A 24 -0.51 -2.68 -12.59
N ILE A 25 -0.86 -1.99 -11.49
CA ILE A 25 -2.04 -2.33 -10.69
C ILE A 25 -3.32 -2.17 -11.53
N ALA A 26 -3.43 -1.08 -12.29
CA ALA A 26 -4.59 -0.82 -13.14
C ALA A 26 -4.74 -1.83 -14.29
N ALA A 27 -3.64 -2.13 -14.98
CA ALA A 27 -3.65 -2.98 -16.17
C ALA A 27 -3.70 -4.47 -15.83
N LEU A 28 -2.93 -4.91 -14.84
CA LEU A 28 -2.70 -6.34 -14.57
C LEU A 28 -3.28 -6.81 -13.23
N SER A 29 -3.84 -5.90 -12.42
CA SER A 29 -4.19 -6.23 -11.04
C SER A 29 -2.99 -6.87 -10.31
N ASP A 30 -1.82 -6.25 -10.47
CA ASP A 30 -0.56 -6.76 -9.91
C ASP A 30 -0.47 -6.49 -8.41
N LYS A 31 -0.57 -7.56 -7.62
CA LYS A 31 -0.46 -7.52 -6.16
C LYS A 31 0.95 -7.18 -5.68
N ALA A 32 1.99 -7.53 -6.43
CA ALA A 32 3.37 -7.20 -6.09
C ALA A 32 3.62 -5.69 -6.23
N ALA A 33 3.00 -5.04 -7.22
CA ALA A 33 3.08 -3.60 -7.39
C ALA A 33 2.39 -2.84 -6.23
N LEU A 34 1.21 -3.29 -5.79
CA LEU A 34 0.53 -2.71 -4.62
C LEU A 34 1.38 -2.84 -3.35
N ALA A 35 2.04 -3.97 -3.20
CA ALA A 35 2.89 -4.25 -2.07
C ALA A 35 4.16 -3.40 -2.03
N GLU A 36 4.83 -3.21 -3.16
CA GLU A 36 5.99 -2.32 -3.26
C GLU A 36 5.58 -0.89 -2.89
N LEU A 37 4.37 -0.47 -3.27
CA LEU A 37 3.80 0.81 -2.91
C LEU A 37 3.49 0.92 -1.41
N ASP A 38 2.99 -0.15 -0.77
CA ASP A 38 2.84 -0.23 0.70
C ASP A 38 4.20 -0.20 1.42
N ALA A 39 5.22 -0.91 0.91
CA ALA A 39 6.55 -0.90 1.50
C ALA A 39 7.20 0.50 1.48
N ARG A 40 6.99 1.27 0.40
CA ARG A 40 7.52 2.64 0.27
C ARG A 40 6.73 3.68 1.03
N HIS A 41 5.41 3.69 0.87
CA HIS A 41 4.54 4.76 1.38
C HIS A 41 3.87 4.43 2.70
N GLY A 42 3.82 3.16 3.09
CA GLY A 42 3.08 2.69 4.26
C GLY A 42 3.43 3.44 5.54
N MET A 43 4.70 3.75 5.80
CA MET A 43 5.11 4.55 6.96
C MET A 43 4.52 5.95 6.93
N THR A 44 4.63 6.64 5.79
CA THR A 44 4.09 7.98 5.58
C THR A 44 2.57 8.01 5.72
N LEU A 45 1.87 7.06 5.10
CA LEU A 45 0.40 6.96 5.19
C LEU A 45 -0.04 6.68 6.64
N TYR A 46 0.68 5.83 7.36
CA TYR A 46 0.40 5.58 8.77
C TYR A 46 0.57 6.83 9.63
N ALA A 47 1.67 7.58 9.45
CA ALA A 47 1.89 8.83 10.17
C ALA A 47 0.73 9.83 9.94
N ILE A 48 0.27 9.95 8.69
CA ILE A 48 -0.88 10.80 8.32
C ILE A 48 -2.17 10.30 8.99
N ALA A 49 -2.44 9.00 8.96
CA ALA A 49 -3.63 8.44 9.59
C ALA A 49 -3.61 8.60 11.12
N TYR A 50 -2.44 8.41 11.72
CA TYR A 50 -2.22 8.49 13.16
C TYR A 50 -2.44 9.91 13.69
N THR A 51 -2.02 10.95 12.97
CA THR A 51 -2.25 12.35 13.39
C THR A 51 -3.72 12.72 13.44
N VAL A 52 -4.57 12.03 12.66
CA VAL A 52 -6.03 12.27 12.62
C VAL A 52 -6.79 11.43 13.64
N LEU A 53 -6.36 10.19 13.85
CA LEU A 53 -7.10 9.20 14.64
C LEU A 53 -6.57 9.02 16.06
N LEU A 54 -5.28 9.29 16.32
CA LEU A 54 -4.56 9.07 17.60
C LEU A 54 -4.68 7.65 18.18
N ASP A 55 -5.18 6.69 17.38
CA ASP A 55 -5.34 5.30 17.75
C ASP A 55 -4.58 4.41 16.75
N PRO A 56 -3.62 3.57 17.19
CA PRO A 56 -2.79 2.78 16.30
C PRO A 56 -3.61 1.77 15.48
N GLY A 57 -4.63 1.15 16.08
CA GLY A 57 -5.49 0.19 15.39
C GLY A 57 -6.37 0.83 14.31
N ALA A 58 -6.93 2.01 14.60
CA ALA A 58 -7.70 2.79 13.65
C ALA A 58 -6.81 3.35 12.54
N ALA A 59 -5.58 3.74 12.84
CA ALA A 59 -4.59 4.20 11.86
C ALA A 59 -4.20 3.08 10.87
N ASP A 60 -3.86 1.88 11.37
CA ASP A 60 -3.58 0.72 10.51
C ASP A 60 -4.78 0.38 9.61
N ALA A 61 -5.98 0.39 10.19
CA ALA A 61 -7.20 0.15 9.42
C ALA A 61 -7.40 1.24 8.34
N ALA A 62 -7.09 2.50 8.64
CA ALA A 62 -7.16 3.61 7.70
C ALA A 62 -6.21 3.44 6.52
N VAL A 63 -4.97 3.05 6.78
CA VAL A 63 -3.98 2.76 5.73
C VAL A 63 -4.47 1.59 4.86
N ALA A 64 -4.93 0.50 5.47
CA ALA A 64 -5.44 -0.65 4.73
C ALA A 64 -6.65 -0.30 3.86
N ALA A 65 -7.53 0.61 4.31
CA ALA A 65 -8.62 1.11 3.48
C ALA A 65 -8.12 2.00 2.35
N ALA A 66 -7.17 2.89 2.61
CA ALA A 66 -6.59 3.75 1.58
C ALA A 66 -5.92 2.94 0.46
N LEU A 67 -5.22 1.85 0.80
CA LEU A 67 -4.61 0.96 -0.19
C LEU A 67 -5.64 0.16 -0.99
N ARG A 68 -6.76 -0.25 -0.37
CA ARG A 68 -7.88 -0.86 -1.10
C ARG A 68 -8.53 0.14 -2.06
N ASP A 69 -8.74 1.38 -1.61
CA ASP A 69 -9.26 2.42 -2.48
C ASP A 69 -8.26 2.75 -3.60
N ALA A 70 -6.96 2.73 -3.32
CA ALA A 70 -5.92 2.90 -4.31
C ALA A 70 -5.96 1.78 -5.37
N TRP A 71 -6.15 0.54 -4.95
CA TRP A 71 -6.34 -0.59 -5.86
C TRP A 71 -7.55 -0.41 -6.78
N GLN A 72 -8.70 -0.07 -6.21
CA GLN A 72 -9.94 0.11 -6.98
C GLN A 72 -9.89 1.31 -7.93
N ARG A 73 -9.11 2.34 -7.57
CA ARG A 73 -9.04 3.61 -8.31
C ARG A 73 -7.73 3.77 -9.07
N ALA A 74 -6.88 2.74 -9.14
CA ALA A 74 -5.59 2.78 -9.81
C ALA A 74 -5.74 3.19 -11.28
N ALA A 75 -6.77 2.70 -11.97
CA ALA A 75 -7.06 3.05 -13.36
C ALA A 75 -7.48 4.51 -13.56
N ALA A 76 -7.90 5.21 -12.50
CA ALA A 76 -8.28 6.62 -12.53
C ALA A 76 -7.14 7.54 -12.09
N PHE A 77 -5.95 7.01 -11.78
CA PHE A 77 -4.79 7.81 -11.45
C PHE A 77 -4.22 8.45 -12.73
N ASP A 78 -4.13 9.77 -12.75
CA ASP A 78 -3.46 10.52 -13.80
C ASP A 78 -2.18 11.17 -13.24
N PRO A 79 -0.98 10.74 -13.69
CA PRO A 79 0.30 11.30 -13.24
C PRO A 79 0.46 12.79 -13.57
N ARG A 80 -0.33 13.35 -14.49
CA ARG A 80 -0.33 14.79 -14.81
C ARG A 80 -1.01 15.65 -13.74
N THR A 81 -1.92 15.06 -12.96
CA THR A 81 -2.70 15.77 -11.92
C THR A 81 -1.99 15.84 -10.57
N GLY A 82 -0.95 15.03 -10.37
CA GLY A 82 -0.13 15.03 -9.17
C GLY A 82 0.68 13.75 -8.99
N SER A 83 1.60 13.77 -8.02
CA SER A 83 2.39 12.58 -7.70
C SER A 83 1.55 11.50 -7.02
N ALA A 84 1.93 10.23 -7.24
CA ALA A 84 1.32 9.07 -6.59
C ALA A 84 1.29 9.22 -5.06
N GLY A 85 2.38 9.72 -4.46
CA GLY A 85 2.45 9.99 -3.02
C GLY A 85 1.40 10.99 -2.52
N ARG A 86 1.16 12.08 -3.28
CA ARG A 86 0.10 13.06 -2.94
C ARG A 86 -1.28 12.42 -3.03
N TRP A 87 -1.53 11.67 -4.10
CA TRP A 87 -2.81 10.98 -4.31
C TRP A 87 -3.11 9.94 -3.23
N LEU A 88 -2.11 9.15 -2.82
CA LEU A 88 -2.21 8.21 -1.70
C LEU A 88 -2.45 8.94 -0.37
N ALA A 89 -1.74 10.04 -0.12
CA ALA A 89 -1.96 10.85 1.07
C ALA A 89 -3.40 11.40 1.14
N ASP A 90 -3.99 11.79 0.00
CA ASP A 90 -5.39 12.21 -0.08
C ASP A 90 -6.37 11.07 0.18
N LEU A 91 -6.10 9.87 -0.35
CA LEU A 91 -6.88 8.67 -0.02
C LEU A 91 -6.83 8.36 1.48
N THR A 92 -5.64 8.41 2.08
CA THR A 92 -5.46 8.16 3.51
C THR A 92 -6.16 9.20 4.38
N ARG A 93 -6.05 10.49 4.04
CA ARG A 93 -6.79 11.56 4.75
C ARG A 93 -8.29 11.33 4.70
N ARG A 94 -8.83 10.96 3.53
CA ARG A 94 -10.27 10.64 3.39
C ARG A 94 -10.66 9.43 4.24
N ALA A 95 -9.89 8.34 4.18
CA ALA A 95 -10.15 7.14 4.96
C ALA A 95 -10.07 7.38 6.49
N ALA A 96 -9.14 8.24 6.92
CA ALA A 96 -9.01 8.63 8.32
C ALA A 96 -10.18 9.51 8.79
N ARG A 97 -10.59 10.48 7.98
CA ARG A 97 -11.77 11.33 8.27
C ARG A 97 -13.04 10.49 8.38
N GLU A 98 -13.27 9.59 7.43
CA GLU A 98 -14.45 8.72 7.42
C GLU A 98 -14.51 7.87 8.71
N ARG A 99 -13.39 7.27 9.10
CA ARG A 99 -13.30 6.54 10.37
C ARG A 99 -13.59 7.41 11.58
N ARG A 100 -13.07 8.63 11.60
CA ARG A 100 -13.35 9.59 12.69
C ARG A 100 -14.85 9.91 12.75
N HIS A 101 -15.52 10.04 11.61
CA HIS A 101 -16.98 10.25 11.56
C HIS A 101 -17.75 9.03 12.10
N VAL A 102 -17.38 7.81 11.69
CA VAL A 102 -17.99 6.57 12.19
C VAL A 102 -17.79 6.41 13.70
N SER A 103 -16.58 6.66 14.21
CA SER A 103 -16.28 6.59 15.65
C SER A 103 -17.09 7.61 16.45
N LYS A 104 -17.25 8.84 15.94
CA LYS A 104 -18.11 9.86 16.57
C LYS A 104 -19.59 9.46 16.59
N ARG A 105 -20.12 8.92 15.49
CA ARG A 105 -21.50 8.41 15.42
C ARG A 105 -21.72 7.28 16.42
N ARG A 106 -20.77 6.34 16.50
CA ARG A 106 -20.80 5.24 17.48
C ARG A 106 -20.68 5.74 18.92
N GLY A 107 -19.85 6.76 19.19
CA GLY A 107 -19.77 7.41 20.49
C GLY A 107 -21.10 8.04 20.90
N ARG A 108 -21.74 8.79 20.00
CA ARG A 108 -23.08 9.37 20.21
C ARG A 108 -24.16 8.31 20.44
N ALA A 109 -24.18 7.25 19.63
CA ALA A 109 -25.12 6.14 19.79
C ALA A 109 -24.84 5.29 21.04
N ARG A 110 -23.57 5.18 21.47
CA ARG A 110 -23.16 4.45 22.68
C ARG A 110 -23.44 5.24 23.96
N VAL A 111 -23.35 6.58 23.93
CA VAL A 111 -23.76 7.43 25.07
C VAL A 111 -25.24 7.22 25.40
N VAL A 112 -26.08 6.91 24.40
CA VAL A 112 -27.49 6.55 24.63
C VAL A 112 -27.65 5.15 25.25
N ARG A 113 -26.60 4.32 25.31
CA ARG A 113 -26.68 2.92 25.81
C ARG A 113 -25.81 2.56 27.02
N SER A 114 -24.87 3.41 27.45
CA SER A 114 -24.04 3.27 28.66
C SER A 114 -23.10 2.04 28.76
N VAL A 115 -21.92 2.33 29.31
CA VAL A 115 -20.79 1.55 29.88
C VAL A 115 -20.39 0.17 29.28
N ALA A 116 -19.19 0.15 28.68
CA ALA A 116 -18.36 -1.04 28.57
C ALA A 116 -16.87 -0.65 28.78
N PRO A 117 -16.03 -1.52 29.38
CA PRO A 117 -14.67 -1.18 29.79
C PRO A 117 -13.79 -0.77 28.60
N LEU A 118 -12.84 0.13 28.87
CA LEU A 118 -11.83 0.57 27.91
C LEU A 118 -11.13 -0.65 27.29
N PRO A 119 -11.11 -0.81 25.95
CA PRO A 119 -10.34 -1.87 25.34
C PRO A 119 -8.85 -1.58 25.55
N ALA A 120 -8.13 -2.58 26.05
CA ALA A 120 -6.68 -2.56 26.18
C ALA A 120 -6.04 -2.03 24.90
N ARG A 121 -5.14 -1.06 25.03
CA ARG A 121 -4.29 -0.51 23.96
C ARG A 121 -3.67 -1.68 23.21
N ARG A 122 -4.23 -2.03 22.05
CA ARG A 122 -3.65 -3.09 21.21
C ARG A 122 -2.28 -2.61 20.76
N PRO A 123 -1.22 -3.41 20.93
CA PRO A 123 0.09 -3.06 20.39
C PRO A 123 -0.03 -2.88 18.86
N PRO A 124 0.66 -1.89 18.26
CA PRO A 124 0.59 -1.62 16.83
C PRO A 124 0.96 -2.89 16.04
N HIS A 125 0.11 -3.30 15.10
CA HIS A 125 0.23 -4.60 14.41
C HIS A 125 1.28 -4.60 13.28
N ARG A 126 2.21 -3.64 13.27
CA ARG A 126 3.32 -3.58 12.31
C ARG A 126 4.44 -4.59 12.57
N ALA A 127 4.43 -5.27 13.72
CA ALA A 127 5.36 -6.36 14.03
C ALA A 127 5.07 -7.69 13.30
N ARG A 128 4.07 -7.78 12.42
CA ARG A 128 3.76 -9.03 11.66
C ARG A 128 3.73 -8.89 10.13
N ALA A 129 3.84 -7.69 9.58
CA ALA A 129 3.81 -7.49 8.12
C ALA A 129 5.19 -7.53 7.44
N VAL A 130 6.27 -7.82 8.17
CA VAL A 130 7.55 -8.26 7.55
C VAL A 130 7.61 -9.78 7.35
N ALA A 131 6.71 -10.56 7.98
CA ALA A 131 6.78 -12.02 8.05
C ALA A 131 5.72 -12.76 7.22
N ARG A 132 5.00 -12.07 6.31
CA ARG A 132 4.16 -12.71 5.27
C ARG A 132 4.71 -12.46 3.86
N TRP A 133 5.94 -11.97 3.76
CA TRP A 133 6.60 -11.70 2.48
C TRP A 133 7.36 -12.89 1.91
N LEU A 134 7.81 -13.83 2.74
CA LEU A 134 8.55 -15.01 2.28
C LEU A 134 7.67 -16.13 1.69
N ALA A 135 6.36 -16.12 1.91
CA ALA A 135 5.48 -17.19 1.43
C ALA A 135 4.93 -16.98 0.00
N ILE A 136 5.06 -15.78 -0.57
CA ILE A 136 4.55 -15.49 -1.93
C ILE A 136 5.68 -15.15 -2.92
N ALA A 137 6.83 -14.68 -2.43
CA ALA A 137 8.01 -14.50 -3.27
C ALA A 137 8.58 -15.81 -3.85
N SER A 138 8.16 -16.98 -3.33
CA SER A 138 8.64 -18.29 -3.80
C SER A 138 7.86 -18.90 -4.97
N ALA A 139 6.86 -18.20 -5.54
CA ALA A 139 6.02 -18.76 -6.61
C ALA A 139 6.26 -18.15 -8.00
N LEU A 140 7.18 -17.19 -8.15
CA LEU A 140 7.43 -16.47 -9.41
C LEU A 140 8.88 -16.54 -9.90
N VAL A 141 9.60 -17.59 -9.51
CA VAL A 141 10.79 -18.07 -10.22
C VAL A 141 10.59 -19.56 -10.50
N MET A 142 9.72 -19.87 -11.47
CA MET A 142 9.92 -21.05 -12.30
C MET A 142 9.87 -20.63 -13.77
N PRO A 143 10.97 -20.85 -14.51
CA PRO A 143 11.25 -20.20 -15.78
C PRO A 143 10.40 -20.78 -16.92
N THR A 144 9.71 -19.89 -17.63
CA THR A 144 9.28 -20.08 -19.02
C THR A 144 10.51 -20.15 -19.94
N ILE A 145 11.30 -21.22 -19.86
CA ILE A 145 12.45 -21.44 -20.77
C ILE A 145 12.46 -22.84 -21.43
N LEU A 146 11.59 -23.78 -21.06
CA LEU A 146 11.55 -25.09 -21.74
C LEU A 146 10.11 -25.50 -22.03
N LEU A 147 9.57 -25.10 -23.19
CA LEU A 147 8.73 -25.95 -24.05
C LEU A 147 8.42 -25.24 -25.39
N ARG A 148 9.47 -24.80 -26.07
CA ARG A 148 9.46 -24.54 -27.52
C ARG A 148 10.66 -25.25 -28.13
N CYS A 149 10.65 -26.57 -27.99
CA CYS A 149 11.46 -27.58 -28.70
C CYS A 149 10.95 -28.97 -28.28
N TYR A 150 9.81 -29.40 -28.81
CA TYR A 150 9.54 -30.77 -29.23
C TYR A 150 8.36 -30.76 -30.21
#